data_AF-A0A434C413-F1
#
_entry.id   AF-A0A434C413-F1
#
_cell.length_a   1.000
_cell.length_b   1.000
_cell.length_c   1.000
_cell.angle_alpha   90.00
_cell.angle_beta   90.00
_cell.angle_gamma   90.00
#
_symmetry.space_group_name_H-M   'P 1'
#
loop_
_entity.id
_entity.type
_entity.pdbx_description
1 polymer ?
#
loop_
_entity_poly.entity_id
_entity_poly.type
_entity_poly.pdbx_seq_one_letter_code
_entity_poly.pdbx_strand_id
1 'polypeptide(L)' 'MAGAALLAVLSSGEARAEFTVCNQTLDVVNLAVGQNVDNADQTDGWWTIGANQCVKVIREELTNRYIYI' A
#
# COMPACT_ATOMS: atom_id res chain seq x y z
N MET A 1 -8.01 49.74 -13.22
CA MET A 1 -6.93 48.92 -13.80
C MET A 1 -6.88 47.61 -13.02
N ALA A 2 -7.00 46.51 -13.75
CA ALA A 2 -7.25 45.17 -13.25
C ALA A 2 -6.05 44.60 -12.47
N GLY A 3 -6.34 43.84 -11.42
CA GLY A 3 -5.38 43.03 -10.70
C GLY A 3 -6.07 41.74 -10.25
N ALA A 4 -6.46 40.90 -11.22
CA ALA A 4 -6.98 39.57 -10.95
C ALA A 4 -5.85 38.71 -10.36
N ALA A 5 -5.86 38.53 -9.03
CA ALA A 5 -5.03 37.56 -8.37
C ALA A 5 -5.55 36.15 -8.72
N LEU A 6 -4.91 35.52 -9.70
CA LEU A 6 -5.17 34.15 -10.10
C LEU A 6 -4.64 33.22 -8.99
N LEU A 7 -5.47 32.97 -7.98
CA LEU A 7 -5.25 31.93 -6.98
C LEU A 7 -5.34 30.57 -7.68
N ALA A 8 -4.19 30.00 -8.03
CA ALA A 8 -4.09 28.64 -8.51
C ALA A 8 -4.57 27.70 -7.39
N VAL A 9 -5.79 27.18 -7.53
CA VAL A 9 -6.32 26.09 -6.72
C VAL A 9 -5.53 24.83 -7.10
N LEU A 10 -4.42 24.60 -6.41
CA LEU A 10 -3.71 23.32 -6.46
C LEU A 10 -4.57 22.30 -5.71
N SER A 11 -5.44 21.59 -6.42
CA SER A 11 -6.15 20.44 -5.87
C SER A 11 -5.13 19.33 -5.61
N SER A 12 -4.87 19.01 -4.34
CA SER A 12 -4.12 17.81 -3.97
C SER A 12 -4.85 16.58 -4.48
N GLY A 13 -4.16 15.72 -5.24
CA GLY A 13 -4.69 14.42 -5.64
C GLY A 13 -4.98 13.54 -4.41
N GLU A 14 -5.83 12.53 -4.59
CA GLU A 14 -6.15 11.56 -3.55
C GLU A 14 -4.88 10.78 -3.16
N ALA A 15 -4.51 10.83 -1.88
CA ALA A 15 -3.36 10.10 -1.38
C ALA A 15 -3.74 8.62 -1.22
N ARG A 16 -3.13 7.75 -2.02
CA ARG A 16 -3.31 6.29 -1.93
C ARG A 16 -2.26 5.72 -0.98
N ALA A 17 -2.68 5.31 0.22
CA ALA A 17 -1.83 4.61 1.17
C ALA A 17 -1.85 3.11 0.87
N GLU A 18 -1.06 2.66 -0.11
CA GLU A 18 -0.92 1.24 -0.42
C GLU A 18 0.16 0.58 0.45
N PHE A 19 0.00 -0.71 0.76
CA PHE A 19 1.03 -1.48 1.47
C PHE A 19 1.84 -2.34 0.49
N THR A 20 3.14 -2.06 0.42
CA THR A 20 4.08 -2.74 -0.48
C THR A 20 5.14 -3.50 0.30
N VAL A 21 5.38 -4.75 -0.08
CA VAL A 21 6.45 -5.59 0.49
C VAL A 21 7.49 -5.87 -0.58
N CYS A 22 8.76 -5.71 -0.23
CA CYS A 22 9.90 -5.91 -1.13
C CYS A 22 10.73 -7.11 -0.68
N ASN A 23 10.99 -8.02 -1.61
CA ASN A 23 11.94 -9.11 -1.42
C ASN A 23 13.35 -8.62 -1.77
N GLN A 24 14.20 -8.41 -0.77
CA GLN A 24 15.60 -7.98 -0.95
C GLN A 24 16.60 -9.16 -0.98
N THR A 25 16.10 -10.38 -1.12
CA THR A 25 16.92 -11.58 -1.24
C THR A 25 17.22 -11.91 -2.71
N LEU A 26 18.07 -12.92 -2.92
CA LEU A 26 18.44 -13.41 -4.24
C LEU A 26 17.51 -14.52 -4.77
N ASP A 27 16.60 -15.02 -3.92
CA ASP A 27 15.70 -16.13 -4.24
C ASP A 27 14.24 -15.67 -4.32
N VAL A 28 13.39 -16.50 -4.92
CA VAL A 28 11.93 -16.28 -4.93
C VAL A 28 11.36 -16.65 -3.56
N VAL A 29 10.50 -15.79 -3.01
CA VAL A 29 9.84 -16.03 -1.71
C VAL A 29 8.32 -16.04 -1.85
N ASN A 30 7.64 -16.80 -1.00
CA ASN A 30 6.20 -16.72 -0.82
C ASN A 30 5.90 -15.89 0.43
N LEU A 31 4.93 -14.98 0.30
CA LEU A 31 4.54 -14.04 1.32
C LEU A 31 3.12 -14.37 1.83
N ALA A 32 2.97 -14.40 3.15
CA ALA A 32 1.67 -14.33 3.81
C ALA A 32 1.53 -13.02 4.57
N VAL A 33 0.30 -12.51 4.68
CA VAL A 33 -0.03 -11.29 5.39
C VAL A 33 -1.24 -11.51 6.26
N GLY A 34 -1.10 -11.23 7.55
CA GLY A 34 -2.15 -11.30 8.55
C GLY A 34 -2.68 -9.92 8.91
N GLN A 35 -3.99 -9.76 9.02
CA GLN A 35 -4.64 -8.50 9.36
C GLN A 35 -6.02 -8.72 9.98
N ASN A 36 -6.52 -7.73 10.72
CA ASN A 36 -7.87 -7.77 11.26
C ASN A 36 -8.86 -7.19 10.24
N VAL A 37 -9.80 -7.99 9.75
CA VAL A 37 -10.84 -7.57 8.79
C VAL A 37 -12.19 -7.88 9.40
N ASP A 38 -13.09 -6.89 9.44
CA ASP A 38 -14.44 -7.05 9.98
C ASP A 38 -14.50 -7.65 11.41
N ASN A 39 -13.56 -7.24 12.27
CA ASN A 39 -13.37 -7.76 13.64
C ASN A 39 -12.93 -9.23 13.72
N ALA A 40 -12.36 -9.78 12.65
CA ALA A 40 -11.79 -11.12 12.61
C ALA A 40 -10.36 -11.11 12.09
N ASP A 41 -9.51 -11.98 12.64
CA ASP A 41 -8.15 -12.14 12.11
C ASP A 41 -8.19 -12.98 10.83
N GLN A 42 -7.69 -12.40 9.75
CA GLN A 42 -7.57 -13.02 8.43
C GLN A 42 -6.10 -13.13 8.04
N THR A 43 -5.75 -14.18 7.32
CA THR A 43 -4.43 -14.34 6.70
C THR A 43 -4.58 -14.65 5.22
N ASP A 44 -3.91 -13.86 4.39
CA ASP A 44 -3.83 -14.03 2.95
C ASP A 44 -2.41 -14.49 2.60
N GLY A 45 -2.24 -15.47 1.71
CA GLY A 45 -0.96 -16.20 1.57
C GLY A 45 -0.47 -16.43 0.15
N TRP A 46 -1.02 -15.73 -0.83
CA TRP A 46 -0.91 -16.11 -2.25
C TRP A 46 0.04 -15.26 -3.08
N TRP A 47 0.93 -14.47 -2.45
CA TRP A 47 1.90 -13.66 -3.20
C TRP A 47 3.24 -14.37 -3.34
N THR A 48 3.69 -14.49 -4.57
CA THR A 48 5.07 -14.89 -4.89
C THR A 48 5.85 -13.66 -5.32
N ILE A 49 6.98 -13.40 -4.66
CA ILE A 49 7.82 -12.23 -4.91
C ILE A 49 9.17 -12.68 -5.45
N GLY A 50 9.49 -12.25 -6.67
CA GLY A 50 10.80 -12.49 -7.28
C GLY A 50 11.95 -11.80 -6.53
N ALA A 51 13.18 -12.23 -6.79
CA ALA A 51 14.38 -11.64 -6.21
C ALA A 51 14.48 -10.14 -6.53
N ASN A 52 14.75 -9.31 -5.52
CA ASN A 52 14.84 -7.85 -5.65
C ASN A 52 13.59 -7.20 -6.30
N GLN A 53 12.41 -7.77 -6.10
CA GLN A 53 11.13 -7.23 -6.57
C GLN A 53 10.21 -6.84 -5.41
N CYS A 54 9.21 -6.01 -5.68
CA CYS A 54 8.19 -5.63 -4.71
C CYS A 54 6.79 -5.91 -5.24
N VAL A 55 5.85 -6.20 -4.34
CA VAL A 55 4.42 -6.37 -4.67
C VAL A 55 3.55 -5.53 -3.74
N LYS A 56 2.46 -4.99 -4.31
CA LYS A 56 1.39 -4.35 -3.53
C LYS A 56 0.48 -5.43 -2.95
N VAL A 57 0.51 -5.57 -1.64
CA VAL A 57 -0.31 -6.56 -0.92
C VAL A 57 -1.69 -5.98 -0.62
N ILE A 58 -1.74 -4.72 -0.19
CA ILE A 58 -2.99 -3.97 0.05
C ILE A 58 -3.00 -2.78 -0.91
N ARG A 59 -4.06 -2.66 -1.72
CA ARG A 59 -4.20 -1.64 -2.78
C ARG A 59 -5.15 -0.50 -2.39
N GLU A 60 -5.94 -0.77 -1.36
CA GLU A 60 -6.89 0.12 -0.71
C GLU A 60 -6.19 0.89 0.42
N GLU A 61 -6.93 1.82 1.03
CA GLU A 61 -6.44 2.57 2.19
C GLU A 61 -6.22 1.65 3.40
N LEU A 62 -5.14 1.89 4.13
CA LEU A 62 -4.78 1.11 5.31
C LEU A 62 -5.70 1.47 6.48
N THR A 63 -6.62 0.56 6.80
CA THR A 63 -7.53 0.69 7.95
C THR A 63 -6.96 0.08 9.23
N ASN A 64 -5.98 -0.83 9.09
CA ASN A 64 -5.38 -1.57 10.19
C ASN A 64 -4.12 -0.91 10.72
N ARG A 65 -4.02 -0.81 12.05
CA ARG A 65 -2.80 -0.34 12.72
C ARG A 65 -1.65 -1.34 12.63
N TYR A 66 -1.97 -2.63 12.62
CA TYR A 66 -1.00 -3.72 12.61
C TYR A 66 -1.23 -4.60 11.38
N ILE A 67 -0.14 -4.90 10.68
CA ILE A 67 -0.08 -5.83 9.56
C ILE A 67 1.05 -6.81 9.87
N TYR A 68 0.72 -8.10 9.87
CA TYR A 68 1.66 -9.18 10.17
C TYR A 68 2.18 -9.77 8.86
N ILE A 69 3.47 -10.07 8.82
CA ILE A 69 4.18 -10.62 7.66
C ILE A 69 4.89 -11.91 8.06
#